data_AF-A0AA37T669-F1
#
_entry.id   AF-A0AA37T669-F1
#
_cell.length_a   1.000
_cell.length_b   1.000
_cell.length_c   1.000
_cell.angle_alpha   90.00
_cell.angle_beta   90.00
_cell.angle_gamma   90.00
#
_symmetry.space_group_name_H-M   'P 1'
#
loop_
_entity.id
_entity.type
_entity.pdbx_description
1 polymer ?
#
loop_
_entity_poly.entity_id
_entity_poly.type
_entity_poly.pdbx_seq_one_letter_code
_entity_poly.pdbx_strand_id
1 'polypeptide(L)'
;MTTLISTLDEKKDDFNSHLTLASALEIHLVEGDVIPVGETVLTVRHLLTIKSGLVIHLYNIVEAIMTLTIEQIGNQVKSSSPNDWTENTLKEWLRTYASIGIEGNEDSRLEIVHKAALKLLNKESIQNLKFKKPSGTWSDKVIYQFSQRLNVNFRLDPEMHRKIAPAAKYGDQTPLEFLADRRNAIAHGRRNFEDGARDLSIQQISELADVTIEYMTAAVESFQQFIDEKKYMVSAF
;
A
#
# COMPACT_ATOMS: atom_id res chain seq x y z
N MET A 1 -9.00 -11.31 -15.19
CA MET A 1 -8.73 -10.30 -14.15
C MET A 1 -7.87 -10.98 -13.11
N THR A 2 -6.70 -10.42 -12.79
CA THR A 2 -5.79 -11.05 -11.83
C THR A 2 -6.27 -10.80 -10.40
N THR A 3 -5.84 -11.64 -9.45
CA THR A 3 -6.29 -11.56 -8.05
C THR A 3 -6.00 -10.19 -7.43
N LEU A 4 -4.91 -9.51 -7.80
CA LEU A 4 -4.60 -8.19 -7.24
C LEU A 4 -5.55 -7.09 -7.72
N ILE A 5 -5.86 -7.06 -9.03
CA ILE A 5 -6.75 -6.06 -9.62
C ILE A 5 -8.17 -6.27 -9.10
N SER A 6 -8.66 -7.51 -9.08
CA SER A 6 -9.99 -7.81 -8.56
C SER A 6 -10.14 -7.41 -7.09
N THR A 7 -9.12 -7.68 -6.26
CA THR A 7 -9.17 -7.25 -4.84
C THR A 7 -9.10 -5.73 -4.69
N LEU A 8 -8.38 -5.01 -5.56
CA LEU A 8 -8.38 -3.54 -5.56
C LEU A 8 -9.76 -3.00 -5.96
N ASP A 9 -10.39 -3.57 -6.98
CA ASP A 9 -11.73 -3.20 -7.43
C ASP A 9 -12.79 -3.45 -6.34
N GLU A 10 -12.77 -4.61 -5.69
CA GLU A 10 -13.65 -4.91 -4.55
C GLU A 10 -13.49 -3.89 -3.41
N LYS A 11 -12.24 -3.55 -3.07
CA LYS A 11 -11.92 -2.55 -2.03
C LYS A 11 -12.36 -1.14 -2.43
N LYS A 12 -12.27 -0.81 -3.71
CA LYS A 12 -12.77 0.46 -4.27
C LYS A 12 -14.29 0.53 -4.15
N ASP A 13 -15.01 -0.54 -4.46
CA ASP A 13 -16.47 -0.61 -4.36
C ASP A 13 -16.93 -0.50 -2.89
N ASP A 14 -16.23 -1.16 -1.96
CA ASP A 14 -16.43 -1.01 -0.51
C ASP A 14 -16.26 0.46 -0.08
N PHE A 15 -15.22 1.14 -0.58
CA PHE A 15 -14.96 2.54 -0.27
C PHE A 15 -16.05 3.46 -0.84
N ASN A 16 -16.43 3.27 -2.10
CA ASN A 16 -17.44 4.07 -2.78
C ASN A 16 -18.81 3.99 -2.09
N SER A 17 -19.15 2.82 -1.54
CA SER A 17 -20.38 2.64 -0.77
C SER A 17 -20.39 3.54 0.47
N HIS A 18 -19.27 3.61 1.21
CA HIS A 18 -19.14 4.49 2.37
C HIS A 18 -19.06 5.98 1.98
N LEU A 19 -18.41 6.31 0.86
CA LEU A 19 -18.34 7.68 0.35
C LEU A 19 -19.73 8.19 -0.06
N THR A 20 -20.54 7.33 -0.69
CA THR A 20 -21.93 7.63 -1.06
C THR A 20 -22.77 7.94 0.18
N LEU A 21 -22.65 7.12 1.24
CA LEU A 21 -23.31 7.37 2.52
C LEU A 21 -22.91 8.72 3.12
N ALA A 22 -21.61 9.03 3.13
CA ALA A 22 -21.10 10.29 3.68
C ALA A 22 -21.60 11.51 2.89
N SER A 23 -21.67 11.38 1.56
CA SER A 23 -22.20 12.42 0.66
C SER A 23 -23.69 12.68 0.91
N ALA A 24 -24.49 11.62 1.02
CA ALA A 24 -25.91 11.73 1.34
C ALA A 24 -26.15 12.39 2.71
N LEU A 25 -25.35 12.01 3.72
CA LEU A 25 -25.41 12.62 5.04
C LEU A 25 -25.03 14.11 5.01
N GLU A 26 -24.02 14.49 4.23
CA GLU A 26 -23.61 15.89 4.08
C GLU A 26 -24.73 16.75 3.49
N ILE A 27 -25.43 16.27 2.46
CA ILE A 27 -26.55 16.99 1.83
C ILE A 27 -27.65 17.29 2.86
N HIS A 28 -28.15 16.26 3.55
CA HIS A 28 -29.22 16.42 4.54
C HIS A 28 -28.81 17.35 5.70
N LEU A 29 -27.57 17.22 6.20
CA LEU A 29 -27.08 18.08 7.28
C LEU A 29 -26.93 19.55 6.85
N VAL A 30 -26.59 19.81 5.57
CA VAL A 30 -26.49 21.17 5.02
C VAL A 30 -27.87 21.80 4.82
N GLU A 31 -28.87 21.01 4.43
CA GLU A 31 -30.27 21.45 4.28
C GLU A 31 -30.95 21.74 5.63
N GLY A 32 -30.31 21.34 6.74
CA GLY A 32 -30.83 21.54 8.09
C GLY A 32 -31.79 20.44 8.53
N ASP A 33 -31.82 19.31 7.82
CA ASP A 33 -32.66 18.18 8.15
C ASP A 33 -32.26 17.55 9.48
N VAL A 34 -33.28 17.18 10.27
CA VAL A 34 -33.11 16.35 11.45
C VAL A 34 -33.16 14.90 11.02
N ILE A 35 -32.05 14.17 11.16
CA ILE A 35 -31.95 12.77 10.76
C ILE A 35 -31.91 11.89 12.02
N PRO A 36 -33.07 11.38 12.49
CA PRO A 36 -33.12 10.48 13.63
C PRO A 36 -32.67 9.06 13.25
N VAL A 37 -31.84 8.46 14.07
CA VAL A 37 -31.43 7.05 14.02
C VAL A 37 -31.62 6.46 15.41
N GLY A 38 -32.79 5.84 15.64
CA GLY A 38 -33.21 5.41 16.97
C GLY A 38 -33.33 6.61 17.91
N GLU A 39 -32.60 6.57 19.03
CA GLU A 39 -32.55 7.64 20.04
C GLU A 39 -31.53 8.75 19.73
N THR A 40 -30.72 8.58 18.67
CA THR A 40 -29.67 9.53 18.30
C THR A 40 -30.11 10.38 17.12
N VAL A 41 -29.82 11.68 17.15
CA VAL A 41 -29.93 12.56 15.99
C VAL A 41 -28.55 12.69 15.36
N LEU A 42 -28.43 12.42 14.06
CA LEU A 42 -27.16 12.60 13.37
C LEU A 42 -26.79 14.08 13.32
N THR A 43 -25.50 14.35 13.39
CA THR A 43 -24.95 15.71 13.49
C THR A 43 -23.68 15.79 12.67
N VAL A 44 -23.18 17.02 12.49
CA VAL A 44 -21.89 17.27 11.84
C VAL A 44 -20.74 16.49 12.51
N ARG A 45 -20.80 16.23 13.83
CA ARG A 45 -19.77 15.43 14.53
C ARG A 45 -19.73 13.98 14.03
N HIS A 46 -20.89 13.40 13.73
CA HIS A 46 -20.97 12.06 13.13
C HIS A 46 -20.41 12.06 11.70
N LEU A 47 -20.74 13.07 10.89
CA LEU A 47 -20.17 13.23 9.55
C LEU A 47 -18.64 13.37 9.59
N LEU A 48 -18.10 14.16 10.52
CA LEU A 48 -16.66 14.31 10.71
C LEU A 48 -15.96 12.99 11.07
N THR A 49 -16.59 12.18 11.92
CA THR A 49 -16.11 10.83 12.25
C THR A 49 -16.08 9.94 11.01
N ILE A 50 -17.13 9.97 10.19
CA ILE A 50 -17.21 9.22 8.92
C ILE A 50 -16.12 9.67 7.95
N LYS A 51 -15.89 10.98 7.80
CA LYS A 51 -14.82 11.53 6.95
C LYS A 51 -13.44 11.04 7.35
N SER A 52 -13.13 11.04 8.65
CA SER A 52 -11.87 10.48 9.15
C SER A 52 -11.79 8.97 8.90
N GLY A 53 -12.91 8.26 9.04
CA GLY A 53 -13.04 6.85 8.67
C GLY A 53 -12.75 6.58 7.19
N LEU A 54 -13.24 7.42 6.28
CA LEU A 54 -12.94 7.32 4.84
C LEU A 54 -11.45 7.49 4.56
N VAL A 55 -10.80 8.49 5.16
CA VAL A 55 -9.35 8.69 4.99
C VAL A 55 -8.56 7.47 5.49
N ILE A 56 -8.92 6.90 6.64
CA ILE A 56 -8.29 5.67 7.15
C ILE A 56 -8.57 4.49 6.21
N HIS A 57 -9.82 4.33 5.77
CA HIS A 57 -10.21 3.25 4.88
C HIS A 57 -9.39 3.29 3.59
N LEU A 58 -9.28 4.47 2.95
CA LEU A 58 -8.49 4.65 1.74
C LEU A 58 -7.02 4.27 1.93
N TYR A 59 -6.40 4.67 3.05
CA TYR A 59 -5.03 4.25 3.36
C TYR A 59 -4.94 2.73 3.59
N ASN A 60 -5.93 2.13 4.25
CA ASN A 60 -5.96 0.69 4.48
C ASN A 60 -6.04 -0.10 3.16
N ILE A 61 -6.68 0.45 2.12
CA ILE A 61 -6.64 -0.14 0.76
C ILE A 61 -5.20 -0.22 0.26
N VAL A 62 -4.45 0.90 0.32
CA VAL A 62 -3.03 0.94 -0.07
C VAL A 62 -2.22 -0.11 0.70
N GLU A 63 -2.40 -0.18 2.02
CA GLU A 63 -1.65 -1.12 2.86
C GLU A 63 -2.01 -2.59 2.58
N ALA A 64 -3.29 -2.91 2.43
CA ALA A 64 -3.75 -4.26 2.14
C ALA A 64 -3.27 -4.74 0.76
N ILE A 65 -3.42 -3.89 -0.26
CA ILE A 65 -3.04 -4.23 -1.64
C ILE A 65 -1.53 -4.42 -1.78
N MET A 66 -0.72 -3.54 -1.19
CA MET A 66 0.73 -3.72 -1.23
C MET A 66 1.20 -4.92 -0.40
N THR A 67 0.51 -5.24 0.70
CA THR A 67 0.80 -6.46 1.47
C THR A 67 0.50 -7.72 0.66
N LEU A 68 -0.66 -7.77 0.01
CA LEU A 68 -1.04 -8.86 -0.89
C LEU A 68 -0.08 -8.96 -2.09
N THR A 69 0.34 -7.83 -2.66
CA THR A 69 1.32 -7.78 -3.75
C THR A 69 2.65 -8.44 -3.34
N ILE A 70 3.18 -8.06 -2.17
CA ILE A 70 4.41 -8.66 -1.61
C ILE A 70 4.25 -10.18 -1.43
N GLU A 71 3.10 -10.60 -0.90
CA GLU A 71 2.81 -12.02 -0.66
C GLU A 71 2.74 -12.81 -1.97
N GLN A 72 2.04 -12.31 -2.97
CA GLN A 72 1.89 -12.97 -4.26
C GLN A 72 3.23 -13.10 -5.00
N ILE A 73 4.02 -12.03 -5.07
CA ILE A 73 5.37 -12.11 -5.64
C ILE A 73 6.18 -13.15 -4.88
N GLY A 74 6.14 -13.10 -3.54
CA GLY A 74 6.86 -14.05 -2.70
C GLY A 74 6.48 -15.51 -2.98
N ASN A 75 5.19 -15.80 -3.13
CA ASN A 75 4.70 -17.14 -3.42
C ASN A 75 5.14 -17.62 -4.82
N GLN A 76 5.14 -16.75 -5.82
CA GLN A 76 5.58 -17.07 -7.18
C GLN A 76 7.09 -17.33 -7.23
N VAL A 77 7.90 -16.51 -6.55
CA VAL A 77 9.35 -16.69 -6.46
C VAL A 77 9.71 -18.03 -5.79
N LYS A 78 9.03 -18.41 -4.70
CA LYS A 78 9.25 -19.70 -4.00
C LYS A 78 9.01 -20.92 -4.88
N SER A 79 8.18 -20.80 -5.91
CA SER A 79 7.87 -21.93 -6.80
C SER A 79 9.01 -22.26 -7.77
N SER A 80 10.09 -21.47 -7.78
CA SER A 80 11.26 -21.61 -8.64
C SER A 80 12.55 -21.81 -7.85
N SER A 81 13.58 -22.38 -8.49
CA SER A 81 14.89 -22.58 -7.83
C SER A 81 15.59 -21.23 -7.64
N PRO A 82 16.32 -21.02 -6.51
CA PRO A 82 17.10 -19.80 -6.31
C PRO A 82 18.18 -19.56 -7.37
N ASN A 83 18.63 -20.61 -8.06
CA ASN A 83 19.58 -20.52 -9.16
C ASN A 83 18.97 -19.88 -10.42
N ASP A 84 17.64 -19.92 -10.53
CA ASP A 84 16.91 -19.34 -11.65
C ASP A 84 16.48 -17.90 -11.36
N TRP A 85 16.76 -17.35 -10.17
CA TRP A 85 16.33 -16.01 -9.79
C TRP A 85 17.23 -14.95 -10.40
N THR A 86 16.64 -13.79 -10.71
CA THR A 86 17.44 -12.61 -11.01
C THR A 86 18.28 -12.19 -9.81
N GLU A 87 19.37 -11.46 -10.06
CA GLU A 87 20.21 -10.89 -9.01
C GLU A 87 19.39 -10.04 -8.02
N ASN A 88 18.40 -9.28 -8.51
CA ASN A 88 17.55 -8.42 -7.69
C ASN A 88 16.62 -9.24 -6.77
N THR A 89 15.98 -10.28 -7.31
CA THR A 89 15.14 -11.21 -6.53
C THR A 89 15.97 -11.90 -5.44
N LEU A 90 17.17 -12.36 -5.77
CA LEU A 90 18.09 -12.96 -4.81
C LEU A 90 18.53 -11.97 -3.73
N LYS A 91 18.89 -10.73 -4.11
CA LYS A 91 19.24 -9.66 -3.16
C LYS A 91 18.09 -9.33 -2.22
N GLU A 92 16.85 -9.24 -2.72
CA GLU A 92 15.69 -8.98 -1.86
C GLU A 92 15.41 -10.12 -0.89
N TRP A 93 15.58 -11.37 -1.32
CA TRP A 93 15.49 -12.51 -0.41
C TRP A 93 16.58 -12.46 0.67
N LEU A 94 17.83 -12.20 0.29
CA LEU A 94 18.96 -12.06 1.22
C LEU A 94 18.80 -10.88 2.18
N ARG A 95 18.13 -9.80 1.78
CA ARG A 95 17.86 -8.66 2.66
C ARG A 95 17.04 -9.06 3.88
N THR A 96 16.18 -10.06 3.77
CA THR A 96 15.45 -10.60 4.93
C THR A 96 16.42 -11.24 5.93
N TYR A 97 17.45 -11.95 5.48
CA TYR A 97 18.50 -12.50 6.35
C TYR A 97 19.42 -11.41 6.91
N ALA A 98 19.88 -10.47 6.07
CA ALA A 98 20.73 -9.36 6.51
C ALA A 98 20.04 -8.46 7.55
N SER A 99 18.71 -8.33 7.48
CA SER A 99 17.93 -7.57 8.46
C SER A 99 17.70 -8.30 9.79
N ILE A 100 17.76 -9.64 9.80
CA ILE A 100 17.55 -10.48 10.99
C ILE A 100 18.76 -10.45 11.95
N GLY A 101 19.89 -9.84 11.57
CA GLY A 101 21.12 -9.79 12.38
C GLY A 101 21.58 -8.39 12.83
N ILE A 102 20.75 -7.35 12.74
CA ILE A 102 21.17 -6.00 13.18
C ILE A 102 21.32 -5.97 14.72
N GLU A 103 20.48 -6.72 15.44
CA GLU A 103 20.65 -7.04 16.86
C GLU A 103 21.35 -8.40 17.00
N GLY A 104 22.67 -8.40 17.15
CA GLY A 104 23.46 -9.62 17.28
C GLY A 104 24.95 -9.35 17.25
N ASN A 105 25.74 -10.21 17.90
CA ASN A 105 27.19 -10.19 17.83
C ASN A 105 27.68 -10.72 16.46
N GLU A 106 29.00 -10.68 16.24
CA GLU A 106 29.64 -11.15 15.01
C GLU A 106 29.23 -12.59 14.64
N ASP A 107 29.22 -13.50 15.62
CA ASP A 107 28.84 -14.91 15.43
C ASP A 107 27.41 -15.08 14.92
N SER A 108 26.46 -14.32 15.48
CA SER A 108 25.05 -14.38 15.08
C SER A 108 24.86 -13.96 13.62
N ARG A 109 25.62 -12.94 13.17
CA ARG A 109 25.58 -12.46 11.78
C ARG A 109 26.22 -13.47 10.84
N LEU A 110 27.36 -14.06 11.22
CA LEU A 110 28.03 -15.09 10.45
C LEU A 110 27.14 -16.33 10.28
N GLU A 111 26.45 -16.76 11.34
CA GLU A 111 25.55 -17.92 11.30
C GLU A 111 24.39 -17.71 10.31
N ILE A 112 23.81 -16.49 10.27
CA ILE A 112 22.75 -16.12 9.33
C ILE A 112 23.26 -16.20 7.88
N VAL A 113 24.43 -15.64 7.59
CA VAL A 113 25.03 -15.67 6.25
C VAL A 113 25.38 -17.10 5.85
N HIS A 114 25.95 -17.89 6.76
CA HIS A 114 26.30 -19.29 6.53
C HIS A 114 25.06 -20.13 6.21
N LYS A 115 23.96 -19.97 6.96
CA LYS A 115 22.68 -20.64 6.70
C LYS A 115 22.10 -20.26 5.32
N ALA A 116 22.18 -19.00 4.94
CA ALA A 116 21.72 -18.56 3.61
C ALA A 116 22.58 -19.16 2.49
N ALA A 117 23.91 -19.17 2.65
CA ALA A 117 24.84 -19.75 1.70
C ALA A 117 24.64 -21.26 1.53
N LEU A 118 24.45 -22.01 2.63
CA LEU A 118 24.16 -23.45 2.57
C LEU A 118 22.89 -23.76 1.79
N LYS A 119 21.81 -23.00 1.98
CA LYS A 119 20.56 -23.17 1.22
C LYS A 119 20.77 -23.02 -0.29
N LEU A 120 21.59 -22.04 -0.69
CA LEU A 120 21.93 -21.81 -2.10
C LEU A 120 22.79 -22.96 -2.66
N LEU A 121 23.85 -23.34 -1.94
CA LEU A 121 24.77 -24.41 -2.37
C LEU A 121 24.08 -25.79 -2.45
N ASN A 122 23.22 -26.10 -1.49
CA ASN A 122 22.46 -27.35 -1.45
C ASN A 122 21.28 -27.37 -2.42
N LYS A 123 21.01 -26.26 -3.13
CA LYS A 123 19.84 -26.10 -4.01
C LYS A 123 18.52 -26.45 -3.31
N GLU A 124 18.44 -26.15 -2.01
CA GLU A 124 17.26 -26.44 -1.21
C GLU A 124 16.07 -25.60 -1.67
N SER A 125 14.88 -26.20 -1.67
CA SER A 125 13.65 -25.45 -1.89
C SER A 125 13.43 -24.46 -0.73
N ILE A 126 13.23 -23.19 -1.07
CA ILE A 126 13.06 -22.12 -0.08
C ILE A 126 11.59 -22.08 0.35
N GLN A 127 11.29 -22.83 1.41
CA GLN A 127 9.93 -22.93 1.96
C GLN A 127 9.42 -21.61 2.56
N ASN A 128 10.32 -20.81 3.13
CA ASN A 128 9.98 -19.52 3.74
C ASN A 128 10.77 -18.39 3.09
N LEU A 129 10.10 -17.69 2.18
CA LEU A 129 10.51 -16.42 1.60
C LEU A 129 9.47 -15.37 1.95
N LYS A 130 9.92 -14.29 2.59
CA LYS A 130 9.09 -13.13 2.88
C LYS A 130 9.87 -11.91 2.44
N PHE A 131 9.42 -11.29 1.35
CA PHE A 131 9.92 -9.97 1.01
C PHE A 131 9.43 -8.97 2.04
N LYS A 132 10.32 -8.03 2.37
CA LYS A 132 10.05 -7.03 3.40
C LYS A 132 9.69 -5.72 2.71
N LYS A 133 8.60 -5.10 3.17
CA LYS A 133 8.31 -3.69 2.88
C LYS A 133 9.56 -2.84 3.14
N PRO A 134 9.89 -1.86 2.28
CA PRO A 134 10.90 -0.87 2.65
C PRO A 134 10.53 -0.15 3.97
N SER A 135 11.49 0.50 4.62
CA SER A 135 11.20 1.19 5.88
C SER A 135 10.16 2.31 5.68
N GLY A 136 9.33 2.55 6.69
CA GLY A 136 8.33 3.61 6.70
C GLY A 136 6.90 3.16 6.43
N THR A 137 6.03 4.14 6.20
CA THR A 137 4.62 3.97 5.84
C THR A 137 4.49 3.84 4.32
N TRP A 138 3.49 3.11 3.81
CA TRP A 138 3.33 3.03 2.36
C TRP A 138 2.99 4.42 1.80
N SER A 139 3.74 4.83 0.78
CA SER A 139 3.51 6.04 -0.02
C SER A 139 3.95 5.76 -1.45
N ASP A 140 3.73 6.70 -2.37
CA ASP A 140 4.19 6.59 -3.75
C ASP A 140 5.71 6.34 -3.82
N LYS A 141 6.50 7.06 -3.01
CA LYS A 141 7.96 6.90 -2.93
C LYS A 141 8.36 5.51 -2.43
N VAL A 142 7.69 4.99 -1.41
CA VAL A 142 8.01 3.67 -0.82
C VAL A 142 7.60 2.54 -1.78
N ILE A 143 6.48 2.69 -2.48
CA ILE A 143 6.03 1.76 -3.52
C ILE A 143 7.01 1.76 -4.69
N TYR A 144 7.43 2.93 -5.16
CA TYR A 144 8.45 3.06 -6.21
C TYR A 144 9.79 2.47 -5.75
N GLN A 145 10.23 2.73 -4.52
CA GLN A 145 11.45 2.12 -3.99
C GLN A 145 11.36 0.58 -3.99
N PHE A 146 10.20 0.02 -3.66
CA PHE A 146 9.98 -1.42 -3.71
C PHE A 146 10.00 -1.96 -5.15
N SER A 147 9.42 -1.24 -6.11
CA SER A 147 9.47 -1.62 -7.53
C SER A 147 10.92 -1.65 -8.04
N GLN A 148 11.72 -0.64 -7.72
CA GLN A 148 13.14 -0.55 -8.10
C GLN A 148 13.97 -1.70 -7.53
N ARG A 149 13.72 -2.09 -6.28
CA ARG A 149 14.41 -3.20 -5.61
C ARG A 149 14.28 -4.53 -6.33
N LEU A 150 13.13 -4.79 -6.95
CA LEU A 150 12.86 -5.99 -7.75
C LEU A 150 13.06 -5.76 -9.25
N ASN A 151 13.45 -4.55 -9.66
CA ASN A 151 13.52 -4.14 -11.07
C ASN A 151 12.20 -4.33 -11.83
N VAL A 152 11.09 -4.03 -11.15
CA VAL A 152 9.76 -3.96 -11.75
C VAL A 152 9.70 -2.71 -12.62
N ASN A 153 9.30 -2.87 -13.88
CA ASN A 153 9.12 -1.76 -14.80
C ASN A 153 7.82 -1.00 -14.47
N PHE A 154 7.85 -0.21 -13.41
CA PHE A 154 6.74 0.64 -12.99
C PHE A 154 6.94 2.04 -13.58
N ARG A 155 6.15 2.38 -14.60
CA ARG A 155 6.17 3.69 -15.26
C ARG A 155 4.80 4.32 -15.14
N LEU A 156 4.76 5.55 -14.65
CA LEU A 156 3.56 6.36 -14.68
C LEU A 156 3.52 7.12 -16.00
N ASP A 157 2.34 7.26 -16.57
CA ASP A 157 2.15 8.17 -17.69
C ASP A 157 2.30 9.64 -17.22
N PRO A 158 2.45 10.60 -18.16
CA PRO A 158 2.61 12.01 -17.81
C PRO A 158 1.41 12.62 -17.07
N GLU A 159 0.21 12.09 -17.22
CA GLU A 159 -0.96 12.56 -16.50
C GLU A 159 -0.92 12.15 -15.04
N MET A 160 -0.67 10.87 -14.78
CA MET A 160 -0.55 10.32 -13.44
C MET A 160 0.64 10.94 -12.69
N HIS A 161 1.75 11.20 -13.38
CA HIS A 161 2.87 11.96 -12.81
C HIS A 161 2.47 13.36 -12.31
N ARG A 162 1.58 14.06 -13.02
CA ARG A 162 1.07 15.36 -12.58
C ARG A 162 0.10 15.23 -11.41
N LYS A 163 -0.79 14.24 -11.43
CA LYS A 163 -1.78 13.99 -10.37
C LYS A 163 -1.12 13.62 -9.03
N ILE A 164 -0.03 12.85 -9.06
CA ILE A 164 0.69 12.42 -7.85
C ILE A 164 1.75 13.42 -7.37
N ALA A 165 2.00 14.49 -8.12
CA ALA A 165 3.00 15.48 -7.75
C ALA A 165 2.64 16.16 -6.40
N PRO A 166 3.66 16.58 -5.62
CA PRO A 166 3.43 17.37 -4.42
C PRO A 166 2.60 18.62 -4.70
N ALA A 167 1.63 18.91 -3.83
CA ALA A 167 0.74 20.04 -4.02
C ALA A 167 0.46 20.77 -2.71
N ALA A 168 0.28 22.09 -2.79
CA ALA A 168 0.01 22.95 -1.63
C ALA A 168 -1.26 22.51 -0.86
N LYS A 169 -2.28 22.00 -1.55
CA LYS A 169 -3.50 21.46 -0.91
C LYS A 169 -3.26 20.26 0.01
N TYR A 170 -2.08 19.64 -0.11
CA TYR A 170 -1.62 18.52 0.71
C TYR A 170 -0.41 18.91 1.60
N GLY A 171 -0.16 20.21 1.79
CA GLY A 171 1.00 20.67 2.57
C GLY A 171 2.34 20.34 1.93
N ASP A 172 2.41 20.47 0.60
CA ASP A 172 3.60 20.16 -0.22
C ASP A 172 4.03 18.68 -0.15
N GLN A 173 3.07 17.80 0.17
CA GLN A 173 3.19 16.35 0.09
C GLN A 173 2.51 15.81 -1.17
N THR A 174 2.88 14.61 -1.61
CA THR A 174 2.07 13.86 -2.59
C THR A 174 0.73 13.45 -1.96
N PRO A 175 -0.29 13.10 -2.77
CA PRO A 175 -1.56 12.58 -2.25
C PRO A 175 -1.39 11.36 -1.33
N LEU A 176 -0.51 10.42 -1.69
CA LEU A 176 -0.26 9.21 -0.90
C LEU A 176 0.52 9.50 0.40
N GLU A 177 1.47 10.44 0.38
CA GLU A 177 2.18 10.88 1.59
C GLU A 177 1.25 11.60 2.57
N PHE A 178 0.38 12.47 2.06
CA PHE A 178 -0.64 13.14 2.86
C PHE A 178 -1.61 12.15 3.49
N LEU A 179 -2.08 11.18 2.71
CA LEU A 179 -2.97 10.11 3.17
C LEU A 179 -2.31 9.28 4.29
N ALA A 180 -1.04 8.89 4.09
CA ALA A 180 -0.24 8.17 5.08
C ALA A 180 -0.07 8.96 6.39
N ASP A 181 0.26 10.25 6.29
CA ASP A 181 0.42 11.12 7.47
C ASP A 181 -0.90 11.30 8.21
N ARG A 182 -2.01 11.54 7.49
CA ARG A 182 -3.36 11.66 8.09
C ARG A 182 -3.74 10.41 8.85
N ARG A 183 -3.60 9.23 8.26
CA ARG A 183 -3.87 7.96 8.94
C ARG A 183 -3.00 7.78 10.18
N ASN A 184 -1.69 8.07 10.08
CA ASN A 184 -0.78 7.97 11.23
C ASN A 184 -1.14 8.97 12.34
N ALA A 185 -1.53 10.20 12.00
CA ALA A 185 -1.95 11.21 12.97
C ALA A 185 -3.20 10.77 13.74
N ILE A 186 -4.18 10.15 13.06
CA ILE A 186 -5.38 9.62 13.72
C ILE A 186 -5.03 8.39 14.59
N ALA A 187 -4.28 7.43 14.03
CA ALA A 187 -3.92 6.20 14.73
C ALA A 187 -3.07 6.43 15.99
N HIS A 188 -2.20 7.45 15.98
CA HIS A 188 -1.38 7.83 17.13
C HIS A 188 -2.07 8.85 18.07
N GLY A 189 -3.34 9.18 17.84
CA GLY A 189 -4.11 10.10 18.69
C GLY A 189 -3.66 11.57 18.61
N ARG A 190 -2.79 11.93 17.65
CA ARG A 190 -2.43 13.33 17.38
C ARG A 190 -3.60 14.11 16.78
N ARG A 191 -4.53 13.40 16.16
CA ARG A 191 -5.86 13.88 15.78
C ARG A 191 -6.89 12.88 16.28
N ASN A 192 -8.00 13.36 16.83
CA ASN A 192 -9.15 12.51 17.12
C ASN A 192 -9.95 12.27 15.82
N PHE A 193 -10.98 11.41 15.87
CA PHE A 193 -11.80 11.11 14.69
C PHE A 193 -12.67 12.29 14.21
N GLU A 194 -13.02 13.24 15.07
CA GLU A 194 -13.80 14.42 14.66
C GLU A 194 -12.93 15.47 13.96
N ASP A 195 -11.64 15.55 14.31
CA ASP A 195 -10.69 16.51 13.75
C ASP A 195 -9.79 15.91 12.65
N GLY A 196 -9.77 14.57 12.51
CA GLY A 196 -8.89 13.83 11.61
C GLY A 196 -8.93 14.30 10.16
N ALA A 197 -10.13 14.51 9.64
CA ALA A 197 -10.42 14.96 8.27
C ALA A 197 -11.33 16.20 8.24
N ARG A 198 -11.32 17.02 9.29
CA ARG A 198 -12.17 18.21 9.38
C ARG A 198 -11.89 19.24 8.27
N ASP A 199 -10.63 19.36 7.89
CA ASP A 199 -10.13 20.30 6.89
C ASP A 199 -10.38 19.86 5.42
N LEU A 200 -10.90 18.65 5.21
CA LEU A 200 -11.22 18.13 3.88
C LEU A 200 -12.74 18.16 3.66
N SER A 201 -13.22 18.57 2.50
CA SER A 201 -14.61 18.32 2.06
C SER A 201 -14.78 16.88 1.57
N ILE A 202 -16.03 16.40 1.46
CA ILE A 202 -16.31 15.08 0.85
C ILE A 202 -15.80 15.03 -0.59
N GLN A 203 -15.96 16.09 -1.36
CA GLN A 203 -15.41 16.20 -2.71
C GLN A 203 -13.89 16.03 -2.74
N GLN A 204 -13.16 16.68 -1.82
CA GLN A 204 -11.70 16.52 -1.73
C GLN A 204 -11.28 15.11 -1.31
N ILE A 205 -12.08 14.41 -0.48
CA ILE A 205 -11.86 13.01 -0.14
C ILE A 205 -12.08 12.12 -1.37
N SER A 206 -13.11 12.40 -2.18
CA SER A 206 -13.35 11.71 -3.46
C SER A 206 -12.17 11.89 -4.41
N GLU A 207 -11.71 13.13 -4.62
CA GLU A 207 -10.55 13.41 -5.48
C GLU A 207 -9.28 12.71 -4.99
N LEU A 208 -9.06 12.70 -3.67
CA LEU A 208 -7.93 11.98 -3.07
C LEU A 208 -8.04 10.47 -3.32
N ALA A 209 -9.25 9.92 -3.24
CA ALA A 209 -9.51 8.51 -3.53
C ALA A 209 -9.26 8.19 -4.99
N ASP A 210 -9.79 8.98 -5.92
CA ASP A 210 -9.60 8.76 -7.36
C ASP A 210 -8.12 8.71 -7.73
N VAL A 211 -7.35 9.72 -7.31
CA VAL A 211 -5.90 9.78 -7.57
C VAL A 211 -5.16 8.61 -6.91
N THR A 212 -5.54 8.23 -5.69
CA THR A 212 -4.91 7.11 -4.97
C THR A 212 -5.20 5.78 -5.66
N ILE A 213 -6.44 5.53 -6.04
CA ILE A 213 -6.87 4.28 -6.68
C ILE A 213 -6.29 4.17 -8.10
N GLU A 214 -6.25 5.26 -8.87
CA GLU A 214 -5.61 5.32 -10.18
C GLU A 214 -4.11 4.97 -10.09
N TYR A 215 -3.40 5.58 -9.13
CA TYR A 215 -1.99 5.24 -8.86
C TYR A 215 -1.81 3.77 -8.46
N MET A 216 -2.66 3.28 -7.56
CA MET A 216 -2.59 1.88 -7.10
C MET A 216 -2.88 0.89 -8.21
N THR A 217 -3.77 1.24 -9.15
CA THR A 217 -4.05 0.43 -10.34
C THR A 217 -2.79 0.28 -11.19
N ALA A 218 -2.14 1.39 -11.54
CA ALA A 218 -0.90 1.37 -12.33
C ALA A 218 0.23 0.59 -11.62
N ALA A 219 0.34 0.73 -10.30
CA ALA A 219 1.31 -0.02 -9.50
C ALA A 219 1.03 -1.52 -9.54
N VAL A 220 -0.20 -1.93 -9.25
CA VAL A 220 -0.64 -3.33 -9.22
C VAL A 220 -0.47 -3.98 -10.60
N GLU A 221 -0.86 -3.31 -11.68
CA GLU A 221 -0.68 -3.80 -13.04
C GLU A 221 0.81 -4.05 -13.35
N SER A 222 1.69 -3.14 -12.92
CA SER A 222 3.14 -3.30 -13.12
C SER A 222 3.71 -4.50 -12.34
N PHE A 223 3.29 -4.71 -11.10
CA PHE A 223 3.71 -5.87 -10.30
C PHE A 223 3.10 -7.17 -10.81
N GLN A 224 1.84 -7.13 -11.28
CA GLN A 224 1.20 -8.28 -11.89
C GLN A 224 1.90 -8.70 -13.17
N GLN A 225 2.22 -7.75 -14.05
CA GLN A 225 2.99 -8.02 -15.26
C GLN A 225 4.37 -8.62 -14.92
N PHE A 226 5.02 -8.14 -13.86
CA PHE A 226 6.28 -8.72 -13.38
C PHE A 226 6.13 -10.19 -12.96
N ILE A 227 5.03 -10.54 -12.30
CA ILE A 227 4.70 -11.92 -11.93
C ILE A 227 4.41 -12.76 -13.18
N ASP A 228 3.52 -12.29 -14.04
CA ASP A 228 2.99 -13.04 -15.19
C ASP A 228 4.10 -13.35 -16.21
N GLU A 229 4.99 -12.38 -16.44
CA GLU A 229 6.15 -12.53 -17.33
C GLU A 229 7.34 -13.21 -16.65
N LYS A 230 7.18 -13.66 -15.40
CA LYS A 230 8.23 -14.29 -14.58
C LYS A 230 9.53 -13.50 -14.54
N LYS A 231 9.45 -12.16 -14.51
CA LYS A 231 10.61 -11.24 -14.50
C LYS A 231 11.48 -11.36 -13.23
N TYR A 232 11.02 -12.13 -12.25
CA TYR A 232 11.82 -12.54 -11.10
C TYR A 232 12.83 -13.65 -11.42
N MET A 233 12.75 -14.27 -12.59
CA MET A 233 13.69 -15.29 -13.07
C MET A 233 14.67 -14.74 -14.11
N VAL A 234 15.86 -15.33 -14.20
CA VAL A 234 16.74 -15.12 -15.35
C VAL A 234 16.07 -15.66 -16.60
N SER A 235 16.11 -14.91 -17.70
CA SER A 235 15.64 -15.43 -18.98
C SER A 235 16.48 -16.65 -19.35
N ALA A 236 15.81 -17.76 -19.70
CA ALA A 236 16.51 -18.93 -20.22
C ALA A 236 17.30 -18.51 -21.47
N PHE A 237 18.61 -18.72 -21.44
CA PHE A 237 19.49 -18.57 -22.59
C PHE A 237 19.23 -19.67 -23.63
#